data_AF-A0A3C1U149-F1
#
_entry.id   AF-A0A3C1U149-F1
#
_cell.length_a   1.000
_cell.length_b   1.000
_cell.length_c   1.000
_cell.angle_alpha   90.00
_cell.angle_beta   90.00
_cell.angle_gamma   90.00
#
_symmetry.space_group_name_H-M   'P 1'
#
loop_
_entity.id
_entity.type
_entity.pdbx_description
1 polymer ?
#
loop_
_entity_poly.entity_id
_entity_poly.type
_entity_poly.pdbx_seq_one_letter_code
_entity_poly.pdbx_strand_id
1 'polypeptide(L)'
;RLRDEGGMTREVISHFLFFIERILGPLSVVSAHPTYPADYTLCETHLVAQLENADGLPVSIMAAVGGAQPDRQELTIKASKISRRVAEFSIDMASDGGPFTPLQQQPDDPRAVALQAQLDQLKLCFEGEPHCLATPAEGLRVQKLVETMLSSSAPVKKKETSND
;
A
#
# COMPACT_ATOMS: atom_id res chain seq x y z
N ARG A 1 -14.59 -8.25 6.25
CA ARG A 1 -13.94 -9.54 5.92
C ARG A 1 -13.40 -10.13 7.21
N LEU A 2 -13.26 -11.45 7.32
CA LEU A 2 -12.58 -12.05 8.47
C LEU A 2 -11.11 -11.63 8.47
N ARG A 3 -10.55 -11.39 9.66
CA ARG A 3 -9.18 -10.90 9.87
C ARG A 3 -8.13 -11.84 9.30
N ASP A 4 -8.37 -13.15 9.38
CA ASP A 4 -7.45 -14.17 8.90
C ASP A 4 -7.52 -14.36 7.38
N GLU A 5 -8.58 -13.84 6.74
CA GLU A 5 -8.81 -13.99 5.31
C GLU A 5 -8.35 -12.79 4.47
N GLY A 6 -7.83 -11.72 5.12
CA GLY A 6 -7.37 -10.53 4.41
C GLY A 6 -7.50 -9.23 5.20
N GLY A 7 -8.02 -8.20 4.54
CA GLY A 7 -8.07 -6.82 5.03
C GLY A 7 -7.38 -5.84 4.08
N MET A 8 -7.76 -4.55 4.15
CA MET A 8 -7.23 -3.48 3.29
C MET A 8 -5.69 -3.46 3.28
N THR A 9 -5.06 -3.70 4.43
CA THR A 9 -3.60 -3.67 4.56
C THR A 9 -2.95 -4.82 3.80
N ARG A 10 -3.53 -6.02 3.85
CA ARG A 10 -3.04 -7.21 3.12
C ARG A 10 -3.36 -7.16 1.64
N GLU A 11 -4.54 -6.67 1.28
CA GLU A 11 -5.08 -6.77 -0.08
C GLU A 11 -4.79 -5.54 -0.95
N VAL A 12 -4.64 -4.36 -0.35
CA VAL A 12 -4.50 -3.10 -1.09
C VAL A 12 -3.16 -2.45 -0.79
N ILE A 13 -2.82 -2.23 0.48
CA ILE A 13 -1.58 -1.56 0.87
C ILE A 13 -0.33 -2.35 0.45
N SER A 14 -0.41 -3.68 0.38
CA SER A 14 0.67 -4.53 -0.13
C SER A 14 1.15 -4.14 -1.53
N HIS A 15 0.26 -3.76 -2.44
CA HIS A 15 0.63 -3.29 -3.78
C HIS A 15 1.44 -1.99 -3.73
N PHE A 16 1.04 -1.05 -2.87
CA PHE A 16 1.77 0.20 -2.67
C PHE A 16 3.14 -0.03 -2.04
N LEU A 17 3.23 -0.92 -1.04
CA LEU A 17 4.51 -1.29 -0.43
C LEU A 17 5.48 -1.90 -1.44
N PHE A 18 4.99 -2.83 -2.28
CA PHE A 18 5.79 -3.41 -3.36
C PHE A 18 6.34 -2.32 -4.29
N PHE A 19 5.47 -1.40 -4.72
CA PHE A 19 5.85 -0.31 -5.61
C PHE A 19 6.86 0.65 -4.96
N ILE A 20 6.66 1.00 -3.67
CA ILE A 20 7.57 1.88 -2.94
C ILE A 20 8.93 1.20 -2.73
N GLU A 21 8.98 -0.10 -2.39
CA GLU A 21 10.25 -0.82 -2.24
C GLU A 21 11.06 -0.82 -3.55
N ARG A 22 10.40 -0.85 -4.71
CA ARG A 22 11.07 -0.74 -6.02
C ARG A 22 11.70 0.64 -6.26
N ILE A 23 11.24 1.69 -5.55
CA ILE A 23 11.74 3.05 -5.69
C ILE A 23 12.77 3.39 -4.60
N LEU A 24 12.45 3.10 -3.34
CA LEU A 24 13.23 3.51 -2.16
C LEU A 24 14.12 2.40 -1.61
N GLY A 25 14.01 1.18 -2.14
CA GLY A 25 14.62 -0.01 -1.55
C GLY A 25 13.82 -0.56 -0.36
N PRO A 26 14.33 -1.59 0.33
CA PRO A 26 13.66 -2.23 1.45
C PRO A 26 13.31 -1.24 2.57
N LEU A 27 12.12 -1.40 3.14
CA LEU A 27 11.61 -0.56 4.22
C LEU A 27 11.61 -1.29 5.57
N SER A 28 11.47 -0.53 6.64
CA SER A 28 11.22 -1.00 8.00
C SER A 28 10.07 -0.19 8.63
N VAL A 29 9.30 -0.82 9.52
CA VAL A 29 8.18 -0.14 10.21
C VAL A 29 8.72 0.65 11.40
N VAL A 30 8.50 1.96 11.41
CA VAL A 30 8.82 2.85 12.54
C VAL A 30 7.66 2.86 13.54
N SER A 31 6.43 3.00 13.06
CA SER A 31 5.24 2.92 13.89
C SER A 31 4.03 2.52 13.05
N ALA A 32 3.05 1.85 13.67
CA ALA A 32 1.80 1.48 13.00
C ALA A 32 0.66 1.39 14.02
N HIS A 33 -0.50 1.91 13.64
CA HIS A 33 -1.68 1.99 14.48
C HIS A 33 -2.90 1.51 13.69
N PRO A 34 -3.12 0.19 13.59
CA PRO A 34 -4.33 -0.34 12.99
C PRO A 34 -5.52 -0.19 13.94
N THR A 35 -6.69 0.16 13.41
CA THR A 35 -7.96 0.19 14.15
C THR A 35 -8.85 -0.95 13.67
N TYR A 36 -9.39 -1.72 14.61
CA TYR A 36 -10.31 -2.83 14.34
C TYR A 36 -11.74 -2.50 14.78
N PRO A 37 -12.76 -3.11 14.17
CA PRO A 37 -14.12 -3.12 14.71
C PRO A 37 -14.18 -3.72 16.12
N ALA A 38 -15.32 -3.54 16.80
CA ALA A 38 -15.56 -4.16 18.11
C ALA A 38 -15.52 -5.69 18.04
N ASP A 39 -15.95 -6.26 16.91
CA ASP A 39 -15.72 -7.68 16.59
C ASP A 39 -14.30 -7.84 16.02
N TYR A 40 -13.39 -8.31 16.88
CA TYR A 40 -11.98 -8.53 16.54
C TYR A 40 -11.73 -9.73 15.61
N THR A 41 -12.76 -10.51 15.26
CA THR A 41 -12.65 -11.50 14.19
C THR A 41 -12.64 -10.85 12.80
N LEU A 42 -13.00 -9.56 12.71
CA LEU A 42 -13.02 -8.79 11.48
C LEU A 42 -11.68 -8.06 11.24
N CYS A 43 -11.36 -7.85 9.96
CA CYS A 43 -10.18 -7.10 9.54
C CYS A 43 -10.22 -5.63 9.97
N GLU A 44 -9.06 -4.98 9.93
CA GLU A 44 -8.89 -3.57 10.25
C GLU A 44 -9.75 -2.65 9.36
N THR A 45 -10.19 -1.54 9.94
CA THR A 45 -10.91 -0.48 9.22
C THR A 45 -10.03 0.72 8.93
N HIS A 46 -8.98 0.95 9.72
CA HIS A 46 -8.06 2.06 9.54
C HIS A 46 -6.63 1.62 9.82
N LEU A 47 -5.68 2.33 9.21
CA LEU A 47 -4.25 2.22 9.49
C LEU A 47 -3.59 3.58 9.35
N VAL A 48 -2.83 3.97 10.37
CA VAL A 48 -1.84 5.05 10.28
C VAL A 48 -0.47 4.46 10.59
N ALA A 49 0.48 4.57 9.65
CA ALA A 49 1.81 4.02 9.82
C ALA A 49 2.91 4.95 9.28
N GLN A 50 4.11 4.80 9.84
CA GLN A 50 5.34 5.40 9.37
C GLN A 50 6.36 4.28 9.13
N LEU A 51 7.00 4.30 7.97
CA LEU A 51 8.07 3.40 7.59
C LEU A 51 9.28 4.23 7.15
N GLU A 52 10.45 3.61 7.12
CA GLU A 52 11.68 4.23 6.62
C GLU A 52 12.58 3.21 5.91
N ASN A 53 13.36 3.68 4.94
CA ASN A 53 14.44 2.89 4.36
C ASN A 53 15.74 3.04 5.17
N ALA A 54 16.79 2.31 4.79
CA ALA A 54 18.09 2.36 5.47
C ALA A 54 18.77 3.75 5.46
N ASP A 55 18.40 4.62 4.51
CA ASP A 55 18.90 5.99 4.40
C ASP A 55 18.05 7.02 5.17
N GLY A 56 17.03 6.56 5.90
CA GLY A 56 16.12 7.42 6.65
C GLY A 56 15.07 8.15 5.80
N LEU A 57 14.81 7.69 4.57
CA LEU A 57 13.75 8.24 3.72
C LEU A 57 12.37 7.81 4.26
N PRO A 58 11.51 8.76 4.66
CA PRO A 58 10.26 8.43 5.34
C PRO A 58 9.14 8.06 4.35
N VAL A 59 8.27 7.14 4.77
CA VAL A 59 7.05 6.75 4.09
C VAL A 59 5.88 6.82 5.07
N SER A 60 4.87 7.62 4.76
CA SER A 60 3.66 7.74 5.57
C SER A 60 2.49 7.01 4.91
N ILE A 61 1.75 6.24 5.70
CA ILE A 61 0.54 5.53 5.27
C ILE A 61 -0.64 6.03 6.09
N MET A 62 -1.70 6.43 5.38
CA MET A 62 -3.02 6.68 5.94
C MET A 62 -4.03 5.92 5.09
N ALA A 63 -4.77 5.03 5.74
CA ALA A 63 -5.70 4.16 5.05
C ALA A 63 -6.96 3.97 5.89
N ALA A 64 -8.11 3.93 5.24
CA ALA A 64 -9.41 3.76 5.86
C ALA A 64 -10.37 3.06 4.90
N VAL A 65 -11.23 2.18 5.42
CA VAL A 65 -12.34 1.56 4.68
C VAL A 65 -13.67 1.88 5.34
N GLY A 66 -14.70 2.01 4.50
CA GLY A 66 -16.06 2.37 4.91
C GLY A 66 -16.37 3.86 4.70
N GLY A 67 -17.60 4.22 5.06
CA GLY A 67 -18.17 5.53 4.79
C GLY A 67 -18.79 5.66 3.40
N ALA A 68 -19.55 6.72 3.18
CA ALA A 68 -20.20 7.04 1.91
C ALA A 68 -19.36 8.07 1.13
N GLN A 69 -18.21 7.62 0.63
CA GLN A 69 -17.28 8.43 -0.16
C GLN A 69 -16.81 7.64 -1.39
N PRO A 70 -16.34 8.32 -2.46
CA PRO A 70 -15.68 7.65 -3.56
C PRO A 70 -14.47 6.85 -3.06
N ASP A 71 -14.19 5.73 -3.72
CA ASP A 71 -12.91 5.05 -3.51
C ASP A 71 -11.77 5.97 -3.92
N ARG A 72 -10.72 6.04 -3.11
CA ARG A 72 -9.58 6.91 -3.35
C ARG A 72 -8.29 6.20 -2.96
N GLN A 73 -7.42 6.07 -3.94
CA GLN A 73 -6.14 5.39 -3.79
C GLN A 73 -5.07 6.22 -4.47
N GLU A 74 -4.10 6.65 -3.69
CA GLU A 74 -3.05 7.54 -4.16
C GLU A 74 -1.73 7.20 -3.51
N LEU A 75 -0.70 7.11 -4.33
CA LEU A 75 0.69 7.14 -3.92
C LEU A 75 1.30 8.46 -4.37
N THR A 76 1.96 9.18 -3.49
CA THR A 76 2.73 10.38 -3.86
C THR A 76 4.20 10.20 -3.49
N ILE A 77 5.08 10.29 -4.48
CA ILE A 77 6.54 10.36 -4.30
C ILE A 77 6.95 11.82 -4.38
N LYS A 78 7.42 12.38 -3.27
CA LYS A 78 7.86 13.78 -3.19
C LYS A 78 9.35 13.86 -3.49
N ALA A 79 9.72 14.62 -4.50
CA ALA A 79 11.12 14.86 -4.84
C ALA A 79 11.42 16.37 -4.89
N SER A 80 12.70 16.73 -4.92
CA SER A 80 13.16 18.12 -4.84
C SER A 80 12.89 18.97 -6.10
N LYS A 81 12.60 18.33 -7.24
CA LYS A 81 12.32 19.02 -8.51
C LYS A 81 10.92 18.72 -9.02
N ILE A 82 10.64 17.42 -9.26
CA ILE A 82 9.36 16.95 -9.77
C ILE A 82 8.86 15.83 -8.85
N SER A 83 7.68 16.03 -8.26
CA SER A 83 6.97 14.99 -7.52
C SER A 83 6.09 14.17 -8.47
N ARG A 84 5.86 12.91 -8.12
CA ARG A 84 5.04 11.96 -8.89
C ARG A 84 3.86 11.50 -8.07
N ARG A 85 2.71 11.32 -8.70
CA ARG A 85 1.55 10.69 -8.08
C ARG A 85 1.00 9.61 -8.99
N VAL A 86 0.73 8.45 -8.41
CA VAL A 86 -0.08 7.41 -9.03
C VAL A 86 -1.42 7.43 -8.33
N ALA A 87 -2.48 7.81 -9.03
CA ALA A 87 -3.85 7.79 -8.55
C ALA A 87 -4.63 6.65 -9.23
N GLU A 88 -5.63 6.10 -8.53
CA GLU A 88 -6.54 5.08 -9.08
C GLU A 88 -5.79 3.93 -9.78
N PHE A 89 -4.71 3.47 -9.15
CA PHE A 89 -3.77 2.44 -9.60
C PHE A 89 -2.94 2.72 -10.86
N SER A 90 -3.41 3.53 -11.80
CA SER A 90 -2.78 3.67 -13.12
C SER A 90 -2.61 5.10 -13.62
N ILE A 91 -3.25 6.08 -12.98
CA ILE A 91 -3.19 7.48 -13.40
C ILE A 91 -1.87 8.07 -12.94
N ASP A 92 -0.96 8.20 -13.88
CA ASP A 92 0.36 8.74 -13.65
C ASP A 92 0.37 10.27 -13.81
N MET A 93 0.78 10.97 -12.76
CA MET A 93 0.75 12.43 -12.66
C MET A 93 2.09 13.01 -12.20
N ALA A 94 2.37 14.26 -12.58
CA ALA A 94 3.56 15.00 -12.15
C ALA A 94 3.21 16.39 -11.61
N SER A 95 4.08 16.93 -10.75
CA SER A 95 4.01 18.30 -10.26
C SER A 95 5.42 18.84 -10.01
N ASP A 96 5.67 20.09 -10.41
CA ASP A 96 6.88 20.87 -10.15
C ASP A 96 6.72 21.85 -8.95
N GLY A 97 5.68 21.65 -8.14
CA GLY A 97 5.26 22.56 -7.07
C GLY A 97 3.86 23.14 -7.30
N GLY A 98 3.32 23.06 -8.52
CA GLY A 98 1.92 23.35 -8.84
C GLY A 98 0.97 22.16 -8.61
N PRO A 99 -0.26 22.21 -9.16
CA PRO A 99 -1.18 21.08 -9.17
C PRO A 99 -0.57 19.85 -9.85
N PHE A 100 -0.95 18.65 -9.39
CA PHE A 100 -0.63 17.42 -10.12
C PHE A 100 -1.42 17.37 -11.43
N THR A 101 -0.75 17.12 -12.55
CA THR A 101 -1.38 16.95 -13.87
C THR A 101 -1.08 15.57 -14.43
N PRO A 102 -2.06 14.90 -15.08
CA PRO A 102 -1.82 13.61 -15.75
C PRO A 102 -0.76 13.74 -16.84
N LEU A 103 0.15 12.77 -16.91
CA LEU A 103 1.18 12.70 -17.96
C LEU A 103 0.68 12.07 -19.25
N GLN A 104 -0.38 11.27 -19.17
CA GLN A 104 -0.92 10.50 -20.28
C GLN A 104 -2.45 10.61 -20.27
N GLN A 105 -3.04 10.54 -21.45
CA GLN A 105 -4.47 10.32 -21.56
C GLN A 105 -4.78 8.88 -21.14
N GLN A 106 -5.88 8.71 -20.38
CA GLN A 106 -6.33 7.37 -20.06
C GLN A 106 -6.83 6.67 -21.33
N PRO A 107 -6.55 5.37 -21.49
CA PRO A 107 -7.16 4.57 -22.54
C PRO A 107 -8.67 4.45 -22.30
N ASP A 108 -9.42 4.16 -23.37
CA ASP A 108 -10.88 3.96 -23.29
C ASP A 108 -11.25 2.75 -22.41
N ASP A 109 -10.41 1.71 -22.38
CA ASP A 109 -10.53 0.55 -21.48
C ASP A 109 -9.23 0.35 -20.68
N PRO A 110 -9.08 1.03 -19.53
CA PRO A 110 -7.91 0.89 -18.66
C PRO A 110 -7.70 -0.53 -18.12
N ARG A 111 -8.79 -1.29 -17.96
CA ARG A 111 -8.72 -2.63 -17.39
C ARG A 111 -8.14 -3.62 -18.40
N ALA A 112 -8.58 -3.58 -19.65
CA ALA A 112 -8.03 -4.42 -20.70
C ALA A 112 -6.54 -4.15 -20.91
N VAL A 113 -6.14 -2.87 -20.93
CA VAL A 113 -4.73 -2.47 -21.07
C VAL A 113 -3.89 -2.97 -19.90
N ALA A 114 -4.36 -2.79 -18.66
CA ALA A 114 -3.63 -3.27 -17.48
C ALA A 114 -3.49 -4.79 -17.45
N LEU A 115 -4.53 -5.53 -17.84
CA LEU A 115 -4.48 -6.99 -17.91
C LEU A 115 -3.49 -7.47 -18.98
N GLN A 116 -3.53 -6.87 -20.17
CA GLN A 116 -2.58 -7.21 -21.24
C GLN A 116 -1.14 -6.95 -20.79
N ALA A 117 -0.88 -5.80 -20.15
CA ALA A 117 0.44 -5.49 -19.63
C ALA A 117 0.93 -6.54 -18.60
N GLN A 118 0.06 -7.05 -17.72
CA GLN A 118 0.42 -8.12 -16.79
C GLN A 118 0.74 -9.45 -17.52
N LEU A 119 -0.03 -9.80 -18.54
CA LEU A 119 0.21 -11.01 -19.35
C LEU A 119 1.53 -10.91 -20.14
N ASP A 120 1.85 -9.71 -20.64
CA ASP A 120 3.13 -9.47 -21.33
C ASP A 120 4.31 -9.65 -20.37
N GLN A 121 4.21 -9.15 -19.13
CA GLN A 121 5.23 -9.37 -18.10
C GLN A 121 5.35 -10.84 -17.69
N LEU A 122 4.23 -11.58 -17.66
CA LEU A 122 4.23 -13.02 -17.41
C LEU A 122 4.93 -13.79 -18.53
N LYS A 123 4.71 -13.41 -19.78
CA LYS A 123 5.42 -14.00 -20.92
C LYS A 123 6.94 -13.81 -20.78
N LEU A 124 7.39 -12.59 -20.50
CA LEU A 124 8.82 -12.30 -20.27
C LEU A 124 9.39 -13.17 -19.14
N CYS A 125 8.64 -13.33 -18.05
CA CYS A 125 9.03 -14.21 -16.94
C CYS A 125 9.21 -15.67 -17.35
N PHE A 126 8.32 -16.22 -18.18
CA PHE A 126 8.46 -17.60 -18.68
C PHE A 126 9.64 -17.76 -19.64
N GLU A 127 9.95 -16.72 -20.40
CA GLU A 127 11.07 -16.70 -21.35
C GLU A 127 12.42 -16.46 -20.65
N GLY A 128 12.42 -16.14 -19.35
CA GLY A 128 13.63 -15.83 -18.58
C GLY A 128 14.19 -14.42 -18.88
N GLU A 129 13.39 -13.57 -19.50
CA GLU A 129 13.74 -12.19 -19.86
C GLU A 129 13.48 -11.22 -18.69
N PRO A 130 14.11 -10.03 -18.68
CA PRO A 130 13.84 -9.01 -17.69
C PRO A 130 12.35 -8.64 -17.64
N HIS A 131 11.76 -8.68 -16.45
CA HIS A 131 10.34 -8.42 -16.23
C HIS A 131 10.09 -7.61 -14.94
N CYS A 132 8.90 -7.03 -14.84
CA CYS A 132 8.50 -6.19 -13.72
C CYS A 132 7.67 -6.92 -12.65
N LEU A 133 7.29 -8.19 -12.87
CA LEU A 133 6.54 -8.97 -11.88
C LEU A 133 7.26 -9.02 -10.52
N ALA A 134 6.46 -9.12 -9.46
CA ALA A 134 6.98 -9.30 -8.11
C ALA A 134 7.65 -10.68 -7.98
N THR A 135 8.84 -10.70 -7.41
CA THR A 135 9.54 -11.94 -7.07
C THR A 135 9.01 -12.50 -5.74
N PRO A 136 9.17 -13.81 -5.47
CA PRO A 136 8.83 -14.38 -4.15
C PRO A 136 9.54 -13.69 -2.98
N ALA A 137 10.79 -13.24 -3.18
CA ALA A 137 11.55 -12.53 -2.15
C ALA A 137 10.94 -11.16 -1.83
N GLU A 138 10.47 -10.42 -2.84
CA GLU A 138 9.74 -9.16 -2.65
C GLU A 138 8.40 -9.39 -1.99
N GLY A 139 7.65 -10.39 -2.44
CA GLY A 139 6.38 -10.78 -1.82
C GLY A 139 6.56 -11.07 -0.32
N LEU A 140 7.60 -11.82 0.05
CA LEU A 140 7.90 -12.10 1.45
C LEU A 140 8.26 -10.84 2.25
N ARG A 141 9.04 -9.91 1.70
CA ARG A 141 9.38 -8.65 2.40
C ARG A 141 8.15 -7.79 2.63
N VAL A 142 7.33 -7.60 1.60
CA VAL A 142 6.07 -6.87 1.70
C VAL A 142 5.14 -7.51 2.73
N GLN A 143 5.01 -8.84 2.71
CA GLN A 143 4.18 -9.54 3.69
C GLN A 143 4.68 -9.31 5.12
N LYS A 144 5.99 -9.35 5.35
CA LYS A 144 6.57 -9.07 6.67
C LYS A 144 6.26 -7.65 7.14
N LEU A 145 6.33 -6.65 6.27
CA LEU A 145 5.95 -5.27 6.60
C LEU A 145 4.46 -5.19 6.99
N VAL A 146 3.59 -5.79 6.19
CA VAL A 146 2.15 -5.84 6.46
C VAL A 146 1.85 -6.47 7.82
N GLU A 147 2.40 -7.65 8.10
CA GLU A 147 2.17 -8.32 9.38
C GLU A 147 2.79 -7.57 10.57
N THR A 148 3.92 -6.88 10.36
CA THR A 148 4.51 -6.01 11.39
C THR A 148 3.59 -4.83 11.72
N MET A 149 3.00 -4.19 10.69
CA MET A 149 2.05 -3.10 10.91
C MET A 149 0.77 -3.58 11.63
N LEU A 150 0.25 -4.75 11.26
CA LEU A 150 -0.98 -5.30 11.85
C LEU A 150 -0.80 -5.86 13.26
N SER A 151 0.41 -6.27 13.64
CA SER A 151 0.73 -6.72 15.00
C SER A 151 1.01 -5.57 15.98
N SER A 152 1.20 -4.34 15.49
CA SER A 152 1.58 -3.17 16.29
C SER A 152 0.43 -2.55 17.11
N SER A 153 -0.69 -3.24 17.29
CA SER A 153 -1.82 -2.73 18.09
C SER A 153 -1.42 -2.53 19.55
N ALA A 154 -1.70 -1.35 20.12
CA ALA A 154 -1.53 -1.07 21.53
C ALA A 154 -2.25 -2.10 22.43
N PRO A 155 -1.70 -2.47 23.61
CA PRO A 155 -2.36 -3.38 24.53
C PRO A 155 -3.71 -2.81 24.94
N VAL A 156 -4.78 -3.59 24.74
CA VAL A 156 -6.09 -3.32 25.32
C VAL A 156 -5.90 -3.24 26.83
N LYS A 157 -6.06 -2.05 27.42
CA LYS A 157 -6.17 -1.93 28.88
C LYS A 157 -7.33 -2.84 29.30
N LYS A 158 -7.03 -3.93 29.99
CA LYS A 158 -8.04 -4.71 30.71
C LYS A 158 -8.81 -3.71 31.57
N LYS A 159 -10.13 -3.58 31.35
CA LYS A 159 -11.01 -2.93 32.32
C LYS A 159 -10.84 -3.72 33.62
N GLU A 160 -10.16 -3.12 34.59
CA GLU A 160 -10.29 -3.54 35.98
C GLU A 160 -11.76 -3.31 36.35
N THR A 161 -12.53 -4.38 36.39
CA THR A 161 -13.81 -4.39 37.09
C THR A 161 -13.48 -4.34 38.57
N SER A 162 -13.42 -3.13 39.12
CA SER A 162 -13.57 -2.88 40.54
C SER A 162 -15.00 -3.27 40.92
N ASN A 163 -15.17 -4.40 41.59
CA ASN A 163 -16.36 -4.66 42.39
C ASN A 163 -16.16 -3.92 43.71
N ASP A 164 -16.95 -2.87 43.93
CA ASP A 164 -17.43 -2.49 45.25
C ASP A 164 -18.77 -3.22 45.51
#